data_AF-A0A355BBX5-F1
#
_entry.id   AF-A0A355BBX5-F1
#
_cell.length_a   1.000
_cell.length_b   1.000
_cell.length_c   1.000
_cell.angle_alpha   90.00
_cell.angle_beta   90.00
_cell.angle_gamma   90.00
#
_symmetry.space_group_name_H-M   'P 1'
#
loop_
_entity.id
_entity.type
_entity.pdbx_description
1 polymer ?
#
loop_
_entity_poly.entity_id
_entity_poly.type
_entity_poly.pdbx_seq_one_letter_code
_entity_poly.pdbx_strand_id
1 'polypeptide(L)'
;KFEDFLTTRGAKMVSKEDWGLKKLAYEIQNKKSGFYHLFQFEAPAEVLLGFETEFKRDERVMRFLTVTLDKHAISWAERRREKLKAKSN
;
A
#
# COMPACT_ATOMS: atom_id res chain seq x y z
N LYS A 1 2.11 -11.79 -4.84
CA LYS A 1 0.92 -12.24 -4.09
C LYS A 1 -0.17 -11.16 -4.02
N PHE A 2 0.01 -10.09 -3.23
CA PHE A 2 -1.05 -9.07 -3.06
C PHE A 2 -1.29 -8.23 -4.32
N GLU A 3 -0.23 -7.92 -5.06
CA GLU A 3 -0.32 -7.29 -6.37
C GLU A 3 -1.05 -8.18 -7.39
N ASP A 4 -0.72 -9.47 -7.44
CA ASP A 4 -1.40 -10.46 -8.30
C ASP A 4 -2.89 -10.60 -7.93
N PHE A 5 -3.23 -10.56 -6.64
CA PHE A 5 -4.61 -10.62 -6.16
C PHE A 5 -5.46 -9.47 -6.71
N LEU A 6 -4.89 -8.27 -6.73
CA LEU A 6 -5.52 -7.05 -7.23
C LEU A 6 -5.65 -7.10 -8.76
N THR A 7 -4.55 -7.38 -9.48
CA THR A 7 -4.54 -7.40 -10.95
C THR A 7 -5.45 -8.47 -11.54
N THR A 8 -5.51 -9.67 -10.94
CA THR A 8 -6.41 -10.76 -11.38
C THR A 8 -7.89 -10.40 -11.23
N ARG A 9 -8.23 -9.45 -10.34
CA ARG A 9 -9.60 -8.98 -10.11
C ARG A 9 -9.91 -7.67 -10.83
N GLY A 10 -9.10 -7.32 -11.83
CA GLY A 10 -9.31 -6.14 -12.68
C GLY A 10 -8.94 -4.82 -12.02
N ALA A 11 -8.18 -4.83 -10.92
CA ALA A 11 -7.65 -3.60 -10.35
C ALA A 11 -6.49 -3.06 -11.20
N LYS A 12 -6.44 -1.75 -11.33
CA LYS A 12 -5.37 -1.03 -12.02
C LYS A 12 -4.36 -0.49 -11.01
N MET A 13 -3.11 -0.92 -11.13
CA MET A 13 -2.02 -0.41 -10.30
C MET A 13 -1.58 0.97 -10.80
N VAL A 14 -1.58 1.97 -9.91
CA VAL A 14 -1.20 3.35 -10.21
C VAL A 14 0.22 3.65 -9.75
N SER A 15 0.59 3.16 -8.57
CA SER A 15 1.94 3.32 -8.01
C SER A 15 2.26 2.21 -7.03
N LYS A 16 3.55 1.86 -6.97
CA LYS A 16 4.11 0.93 -6.00
C LYS A 16 5.37 1.55 -5.41
N GLU A 17 5.42 1.66 -4.09
CA GLU A 17 6.61 2.12 -3.38
C GLU A 17 7.00 1.09 -2.32
N ASP A 18 8.21 0.56 -2.46
CA ASP A 18 8.82 -0.33 -1.48
C ASP A 18 9.77 0.50 -0.60
N TRP A 19 9.34 0.82 0.61
CA TRP A 19 10.10 1.68 1.53
C TRP A 19 11.18 0.92 2.30
N GLY A 20 11.23 -0.40 2.14
CA GLY A 20 12.19 -1.27 2.80
C GLY A 20 11.97 -1.36 4.31
N LEU A 21 13.03 -1.77 5.01
CA LEU A 21 13.02 -1.94 6.45
C LEU A 21 13.06 -0.58 7.15
N LYS A 22 12.05 -0.31 7.99
CA LYS A 22 12.00 0.88 8.84
C LYS A 22 11.85 0.49 10.31
N LYS A 23 12.43 1.31 11.18
CA LYS A 23 12.24 1.20 12.64
C LYS A 23 10.84 1.70 13.00
N LEU A 24 10.12 0.92 13.80
CA LEU A 24 8.78 1.26 14.28
C LEU A 24 8.88 2.26 15.44
N ALA A 25 7.88 3.12 15.59
CA ALA A 25 7.82 4.07 16.71
C ALA A 25 7.64 3.36 18.07
N TYR A 26 6.95 2.22 18.07
CA TYR A 26 6.74 1.34 19.21
C TYR A 26 6.70 -0.12 18.73
N GLU A 27 6.86 -1.06 19.66
CA GLU A 27 6.89 -2.49 19.33
C GLU A 27 5.51 -3.01 18.93
N ILE A 28 5.49 -3.83 17.89
CA ILE A 28 4.29 -4.53 17.41
C ILE A 28 4.63 -6.01 17.37
N GLN A 29 3.86 -6.86 18.06
CA GLN A 29 4.13 -8.30 18.14
C GLN A 29 5.61 -8.60 18.53
N ASN A 30 6.17 -7.82 19.47
CA ASN A 30 7.58 -7.89 19.91
C ASN A 30 8.63 -7.65 18.80
N LYS A 31 8.24 -6.96 17.72
CA LYS A 31 9.16 -6.52 16.64
C LYS A 31 9.37 -5.01 16.72
N LYS A 32 10.62 -4.58 16.56
CA LYS A 32 11.06 -3.16 16.56
C LYS A 32 11.19 -2.55 15.16
N SER A 33 11.12 -3.37 14.12
CA SER A 33 11.25 -2.98 12.72
C SER A 33 10.31 -3.77 11.83
N GLY A 34 9.98 -3.22 10.67
CA GLY A 34 9.12 -3.86 9.68
C GLY A 34 9.39 -3.32 8.28
N PHE A 35 9.03 -4.12 7.27
CA PHE A 35 9.05 -3.69 5.88
C PHE A 35 7.78 -2.91 5.56
N TYR A 36 7.95 -1.73 4.98
CA TYR A 36 6.83 -0.89 4.57
C TYR A 36 6.65 -0.97 3.05
N HIS A 37 5.41 -1.21 2.64
CA HIS A 37 4.98 -1.21 1.25
C HIS A 37 3.78 -0.28 1.12
N LEU A 38 3.80 0.56 0.09
CA LEU A 38 2.69 1.47 -0.24
C LEU A 38 2.20 1.15 -1.64
N PHE A 39 0.92 0.80 -1.74
CA PHE A 39 0.24 0.57 -3.01
C PHE A 39 -0.80 1.66 -3.24
N GLN A 40 -0.77 2.24 -4.44
CA GLN A 40 -1.85 3.05 -4.96
C GLN A 40 -2.47 2.29 -6.13
N PHE A 41 -3.75 2.01 -6.03
CA PHE A 41 -4.49 1.24 -7.03
C PHE A 41 -5.92 1.77 -7.16
N GLU A 42 -6.51 1.51 -8.33
CA GLU A 42 -7.91 1.73 -8.63
C GLU A 42 -8.58 0.37 -8.73
N ALA A 43 -9.63 0.13 -7.94
CA ALA A 43 -10.37 -1.12 -7.95
C ALA A 43 -11.85 -0.89 -7.64
N PRO A 44 -12.76 -1.76 -8.11
CA PRO A 44 -14.13 -1.80 -7.65
C PRO A 44 -14.21 -2.07 -6.14
N ALA A 45 -15.20 -1.51 -5.46
CA ALA A 45 -15.37 -1.66 -4.01
C ALA A 45 -15.53 -3.13 -3.56
N GLU A 46 -16.08 -3.98 -4.42
CA GLU A 46 -16.29 -5.41 -4.16
C GLU A 46 -14.99 -6.18 -3.89
N VAL A 47 -13.88 -5.74 -4.49
CA VAL A 47 -12.56 -6.38 -4.35
C VAL A 47 -11.96 -6.10 -2.96
N LEU A 48 -12.35 -5.00 -2.31
CA LEU A 48 -11.73 -4.51 -1.08
C LEU A 48 -11.91 -5.47 0.10
N LEU A 49 -13.12 -6.01 0.29
CA LEU A 49 -13.43 -6.91 1.41
C LEU A 49 -12.61 -8.20 1.32
N GLY A 50 -12.49 -8.76 0.11
CA GLY A 50 -11.65 -9.93 -0.15
C GLY A 50 -10.16 -9.63 0.09
N PHE A 51 -9.71 -8.44 -0.30
CA PHE A 51 -8.32 -8.02 -0.14
C PHE A 51 -7.93 -7.87 1.34
N GLU A 52 -8.77 -7.23 2.16
CA GLU A 52 -8.53 -7.12 3.60
C GLU A 52 -8.59 -8.47 4.31
N THR A 53 -9.44 -9.38 3.84
CA THR A 53 -9.51 -10.75 4.36
C THR A 53 -8.20 -11.48 4.13
N GLU A 54 -7.60 -11.36 2.94
CA GLU A 54 -6.29 -11.96 2.65
C GLU A 54 -5.16 -11.35 3.49
N PHE A 55 -5.20 -10.05 3.80
CA PHE A 55 -4.25 -9.46 4.73
C PHE A 55 -4.38 -10.01 6.15
N LYS A 56 -5.61 -10.23 6.62
CA LYS A 56 -5.85 -10.80 7.97
C LYS A 56 -5.44 -12.27 8.05
N ARG A 57 -5.55 -13.02 6.95
CA ARG A 57 -5.16 -14.44 6.87
C ARG A 57 -3.65 -14.64 6.80
N ASP A 58 -2.92 -13.65 6.27
CA ASP A 58 -1.47 -13.76 6.13
C ASP A 58 -0.75 -13.29 7.39
N GLU A 59 -0.26 -14.25 8.19
CA GLU A 59 0.46 -13.98 9.44
C GLU A 59 1.76 -13.18 9.26
N ARG A 60 2.27 -13.06 8.03
CA ARG A 60 3.47 -12.25 7.73
C ARG A 60 3.18 -10.75 7.77
N VAL A 61 1.91 -10.36 7.69
CA VAL A 61 1.47 -8.96 7.68
C VAL A 61 1.12 -8.55 9.11
N MET A 62 1.99 -7.74 9.73
CA MET A 62 1.77 -7.28 11.11
C MET A 62 0.68 -6.20 11.22
N ARG A 63 0.56 -5.34 10.20
CA ARG A 63 -0.43 -4.25 10.16
C ARG A 63 -0.64 -3.78 8.72
N PHE A 64 -1.89 -3.44 8.40
CA PHE A 64 -2.29 -2.83 7.15
C PHE A 64 -3.28 -1.70 7.42
N LEU A 65 -3.40 -0.77 6.48
CA LEU A 65 -4.40 0.29 6.49
C LEU A 65 -4.76 0.60 5.04
N THR A 66 -6.05 0.52 4.73
CA THR A 66 -6.57 0.91 3.43
C THR A 66 -7.39 2.19 3.59
N VAL A 67 -7.12 3.18 2.75
CA VAL A 67 -7.82 4.47 2.76
C VAL A 67 -8.28 4.82 1.34
N THR A 68 -9.47 5.40 1.25
CA THR A 68 -9.98 5.95 -0.01
C THR A 68 -9.41 7.34 -0.25
N LEU A 69 -8.97 7.62 -1.47
CA LEU A 69 -8.45 8.94 -1.86
C LEU A 69 -9.55 9.78 -2.48
N ASP A 70 -9.69 11.02 -2.01
CA ASP A 70 -10.54 12.03 -2.63
C ASP A 70 -9.79 12.78 -3.74
N LYS A 71 -10.49 13.70 -4.42
CA LYS A 71 -9.90 14.49 -5.52
C LYS A 71 -8.64 15.25 -5.08
N HIS A 72 -8.63 15.80 -3.87
CA HIS A 72 -7.48 16.55 -3.37
C HIS A 72 -6.31 15.63 -3.06
N ALA A 73 -6.54 14.49 -2.39
CA ALA A 73 -5.50 13.52 -2.10
C ALA A 73 -4.86 12.93 -3.38
N ILE A 74 -5.65 12.67 -4.42
CA ILE A 74 -5.13 12.20 -5.72
C ILE A 74 -4.16 13.22 -6.31
N SER A 75 -4.57 14.49 -6.40
CA SER A 75 -3.71 15.57 -6.93
C SER A 75 -2.41 15.74 -6.13
N TRP A 76 -2.48 15.54 -4.80
CA TRP A 76 -1.31 15.61 -3.95
C TRP A 76 -0.38 14.42 -4.17
N ALA A 77 -0.93 13.22 -4.31
CA ALA A 77 -0.17 12.00 -4.57
C ALA A 77 0.59 12.08 -5.91
N GLU A 78 -0.03 12.63 -6.96
CA GLU A 78 0.62 12.90 -8.24
C GLU A 78 1.81 13.85 -8.09
N ARG A 79 1.59 15.02 -7.47
CA ARG A 79 2.65 16.01 -7.21
C ARG A 79 3.79 15.42 -6.37
N ARG A 80 3.49 14.59 -5.36
CA ARG A 80 4.52 13.92 -4.54
C ARG A 80 5.34 12.95 -5.40
N ARG A 81 4.70 12.17 -6.26
CA ARG A 81 5.40 11.22 -7.14
C ARG A 81 6.32 11.94 -8.13
N GLU A 82 5.88 13.05 -8.72
CA GLU A 82 6.72 13.87 -9.61
C GLU A 82 7.96 14.40 -8.89
N LYS A 83 7.80 14.92 -7.67
CA LYS A 83 8.93 15.38 -6.84
C LYS A 83 9.92 14.27 -6.53
N LEU A 84 9.43 13.05 -6.23
CA LEU A 84 10.29 11.91 -5.96
C LEU A 84 11.07 11.46 -7.22
N LYS A 85 10.42 11.47 -8.39
CA LYS A 85 11.10 11.18 -9.67
C LYS A 85 12.20 12.20 -9.98
N ALA A 86 11.92 13.49 -9.80
CA ALA A 86 12.89 14.56 -10.05
C ALA A 86 14.13 14.48 -9.14
N LYS A 87 13.99 13.95 -7.91
CA LYS A 87 15.10 13.78 -6.97
C LYS A 87 15.97 12.55 -7.26
N SER A 88 15.44 11.59 -8.03
CA SER A 88 16.14 10.34 -8.37
C SER A 88 17.02 10.45 -9.62
N ASN A 89 16.89 11.54 -10.39
CA ASN A 89 17.74 11.88 -11.53
C ASN A 89 18.82 12.88 -11.10
#